data_AF-A0A935Q8X3-F1
#
_entry.id   AF-A0A935Q8X3-F1
#
_cell.length_a   1.000
_cell.length_b   1.000
_cell.length_c   1.000
_cell.angle_alpha   90.00
_cell.angle_beta   90.00
_cell.angle_gamma   90.00
#
_symmetry.space_group_name_H-M   'P 1'
#
loop_
_entity.id
_entity.type
_entity.pdbx_description
1 polymer ?
#
loop_
_entity_poly.entity_id
_entity_poly.type
_entity_poly.pdbx_seq_one_letter_code
_entity_poly.pdbx_strand_id
1 'polypeptide(L)'
;MNQKPQKRNIVEGIEHMGSFYRAMPAIANFIEAHYKEEELEKTYHDFCNIEQPEEPLPDEHDGYGVWWTNWTLKGKQLNFTICFEKYEGYFGWAIRCPDEETYYKVKEFMGTVLRVD
;
A
#
# COMPACT_ATOMS: atom_id res chain seq x y z
N MET A 1 -11.77 26.84 18.98
CA MET A 1 -11.78 25.36 19.01
C MET A 1 -10.61 24.87 18.18
N ASN A 2 -9.54 24.39 18.83
CA ASN A 2 -8.39 23.82 18.11
C ASN A 2 -8.77 22.43 17.62
N GLN A 3 -9.13 22.29 16.35
CA GLN A 3 -9.30 20.98 15.72
C GLN A 3 -7.92 20.33 15.65
N LYS A 4 -7.73 19.25 16.43
CA LYS A 4 -6.60 18.35 16.21
C LYS A 4 -6.65 17.85 14.75
N PRO A 5 -5.52 17.77 14.04
CA PRO A 5 -5.52 17.30 12.66
C PRO A 5 -6.13 15.89 12.60
N GLN A 6 -7.25 15.75 11.88
CA GLN A 6 -7.92 14.47 11.70
C GLN A 6 -7.03 13.55 10.85
N LYS A 7 -6.33 12.64 11.52
CA LYS A 7 -5.74 11.42 10.92
C LYS A 7 -6.81 10.46 10.32
N ARG A 8 -8.08 10.89 10.12
CA ARG A 8 -9.26 10.05 10.43
C ARG A 8 -9.88 9.20 9.32
N ASN A 9 -9.51 9.32 8.05
CA ASN A 9 -10.15 8.54 6.98
C ASN A 9 -9.14 7.77 6.12
N ILE A 10 -8.12 7.17 6.73
CA ILE A 10 -7.16 6.31 6.00
C ILE A 10 -7.33 4.88 6.49
N VAL A 11 -7.66 3.97 5.58
CA VAL A 11 -7.59 2.53 5.85
C VAL A 11 -6.21 2.08 5.41
N GLU A 12 -5.44 1.48 6.31
CA GLU A 12 -4.07 1.05 6.09
C GLU A 12 -3.82 -0.32 6.72
N GLY A 13 -2.79 -1.00 6.23
CA GLY A 13 -2.37 -2.30 6.74
C GLY A 13 -1.01 -2.71 6.20
N ILE A 14 -0.59 -3.91 6.57
CA ILE A 14 0.67 -4.53 6.15
C ILE A 14 0.34 -5.93 5.68
N GLU A 15 0.90 -6.36 4.54
CA GLU A 15 0.58 -7.66 3.96
C GLU A 15 1.73 -8.18 3.07
N HIS A 16 1.79 -9.48 2.81
CA HIS A 16 2.75 -10.05 1.86
C HIS A 16 2.42 -9.71 0.40
N MET A 17 3.45 -9.63 -0.46
CA MET A 17 3.25 -9.39 -1.91
C MET A 17 2.32 -10.39 -2.57
N GLY A 18 2.42 -11.67 -2.18
CA GLY A 18 1.57 -12.73 -2.72
C GLY A 18 0.08 -12.51 -2.44
N SER A 19 -0.27 -11.93 -1.30
CA SER A 19 -1.66 -11.58 -0.98
C SER A 19 -2.16 -10.43 -1.85
N PHE A 20 -1.32 -9.44 -2.16
CA PHE A 20 -1.70 -8.35 -3.06
C PHE A 20 -2.00 -8.87 -4.45
N TYR A 21 -1.13 -9.64 -5.08
CA TYR A 21 -1.40 -10.18 -6.43
C TYR A 21 -2.74 -10.93 -6.50
N ARG A 22 -3.07 -11.73 -5.49
CA ARG A 22 -4.38 -12.41 -5.41
C ARG A 22 -5.56 -11.44 -5.27
N ALA A 23 -5.40 -10.39 -4.45
CA ALA A 23 -6.47 -9.44 -4.15
C ALA A 23 -6.61 -8.29 -5.17
N MET A 24 -5.59 -8.02 -5.98
CA MET A 24 -5.53 -6.85 -6.86
C MET A 24 -6.72 -6.74 -7.83
N PRO A 25 -7.19 -7.81 -8.50
CA PRO A 25 -8.36 -7.71 -9.36
C PRO A 25 -9.62 -7.25 -8.61
N ALA A 26 -9.82 -7.75 -7.38
CA ALA A 26 -10.95 -7.35 -6.55
C ALA A 26 -10.81 -5.90 -6.08
N ILE A 27 -9.61 -5.50 -5.63
CA ILE A 27 -9.31 -4.13 -5.21
C ILE A 27 -9.54 -3.15 -6.37
N ALA A 28 -9.03 -3.47 -7.56
CA ALA A 28 -9.18 -2.65 -8.76
C ALA A 28 -10.65 -2.46 -9.13
N ASN A 29 -11.44 -3.53 -9.12
CA ASN A 29 -12.87 -3.45 -9.38
C ASN A 29 -13.59 -2.60 -8.32
N PHE A 30 -13.27 -2.78 -7.04
CA PHE A 30 -13.90 -2.03 -5.94
C PHE A 30 -13.65 -0.52 -6.03
N ILE A 31 -12.45 -0.09 -6.42
CA ILE A 31 -12.13 1.33 -6.58
C ILE A 31 -12.45 1.88 -7.97
N GLU A 32 -13.00 1.08 -8.89
CA GLU A 32 -13.21 1.43 -10.30
C GLU A 32 -11.90 1.85 -11.02
N ALA A 33 -10.81 1.11 -10.80
CA ALA A 33 -9.52 1.35 -11.45
C ALA A 33 -9.26 0.40 -12.63
N HIS A 34 -8.50 0.89 -13.61
CA HIS A 34 -7.90 0.03 -14.63
C HIS A 34 -6.61 -0.59 -14.07
N TYR A 35 -6.57 -1.92 -13.94
CA TYR A 35 -5.42 -2.65 -13.41
C TYR A 35 -4.73 -3.47 -14.50
N LYS A 36 -3.40 -3.37 -14.53
CA LYS A 36 -2.51 -4.25 -15.30
C LYS A 36 -1.48 -4.82 -14.33
N GLU A 37 -1.46 -6.14 -14.20
CA GLU A 37 -0.56 -6.85 -13.28
C GLU A 37 0.92 -6.55 -13.57
N GLU A 38 1.29 -6.49 -14.86
CA GLU A 38 2.63 -6.17 -15.35
C GLU A 38 3.20 -4.85 -14.80
N GLU A 39 2.35 -3.84 -14.53
CA GLU A 39 2.80 -2.54 -13.99
C GLU A 39 3.20 -2.66 -12.52
N LEU A 40 2.49 -3.50 -11.76
CA LEU A 40 2.82 -3.79 -10.37
C LEU A 40 4.07 -4.69 -10.30
N GLU A 41 4.12 -5.73 -11.12
CA GLU A 41 5.28 -6.63 -11.23
C GLU A 41 6.54 -5.87 -11.59
N LYS A 42 6.48 -4.99 -12.60
CA LYS A 42 7.61 -4.16 -12.99
C LYS A 42 8.08 -3.30 -11.83
N THR A 43 7.17 -2.64 -11.11
CA THR A 43 7.54 -1.78 -9.97
C THR A 43 8.18 -2.58 -8.84
N TYR A 44 7.64 -3.76 -8.55
CA TYR A 44 8.19 -4.68 -7.57
C TYR A 44 9.59 -5.18 -7.97
N HIS A 45 9.78 -5.57 -9.23
CA HIS A 45 11.08 -6.00 -9.76
C HIS A 45 12.10 -4.86 -9.74
N ASP A 46 11.72 -3.66 -10.20
CA ASP A 46 12.57 -2.46 -10.15
C ASP A 46 13.01 -2.18 -8.72
N PHE A 47 12.10 -2.28 -7.75
CA PHE A 47 12.39 -2.14 -6.32
C PHE A 47 13.38 -3.21 -5.80
N CYS A 48 13.15 -4.48 -6.11
CA CYS A 48 14.04 -5.57 -5.70
C CYS A 48 15.45 -5.45 -6.29
N ASN A 49 15.58 -4.83 -7.46
CA ASN A 49 16.85 -4.63 -8.15
C ASN A 49 17.58 -3.34 -7.72
N ILE A 50 17.04 -2.54 -6.80
CA ILE A 50 17.76 -1.40 -6.23
C ILE A 50 18.97 -1.95 -5.48
N GLU A 51 20.16 -1.60 -5.96
CA GLU A 51 21.46 -1.96 -5.37
C GLU A 51 21.46 -1.57 -3.88
N GLN A 52 21.77 -2.53 -3.01
CA GLN A 52 21.90 -2.25 -1.58
C GLN A 52 23.25 -1.59 -1.34
N PRO A 53 23.32 -0.55 -0.48
CA PRO A 53 24.62 -0.10 -0.01
C PRO A 53 25.36 -1.28 0.64
N GLU A 54 26.66 -1.40 0.35
CA GLU A 54 27.52 -2.46 0.88
C GLU A 54 27.70 -2.36 2.40
N GLU A 55 27.50 -1.16 2.96
CA GLU A 55 27.53 -0.91 4.39
C GLU A 55 26.16 -1.18 5.03
N PRO A 56 26.09 -1.87 6.18
CA PRO A 56 24.83 -2.03 6.90
C PRO A 56 24.26 -0.65 7.21
N LEU A 57 22.96 -0.48 6.95
CA LEU A 57 22.26 0.74 7.34
C LEU A 57 22.46 0.96 8.85
N PRO A 58 22.80 2.18 9.30
CA PRO A 58 22.93 2.45 10.72
C PRO A 58 21.64 2.03 11.43
N ASP A 59 21.77 1.35 12.56
CA ASP A 59 20.64 0.93 13.39
C ASP A 59 19.68 2.10 13.59
N GLU A 60 18.44 1.87 13.13
CA GLU A 60 17.16 2.51 13.43
C GLU A 60 17.22 3.91 14.09
N HIS A 61 16.74 4.92 13.34
CA HIS A 61 16.07 6.17 13.79
C HIS A 61 16.56 7.51 13.19
N ASP A 62 17.62 7.56 12.37
CA ASP A 62 18.19 8.85 11.92
C ASP A 62 17.99 9.21 10.43
N GLY A 63 16.85 8.83 9.84
CA GLY A 63 16.30 9.58 8.70
C GLY A 63 17.08 9.48 7.37
N TYR A 64 18.03 8.55 7.23
CA TYR A 64 18.59 8.16 5.95
C TYR A 64 18.21 6.72 5.60
N GLY A 65 17.23 6.59 4.69
CA GLY A 65 17.27 5.55 3.67
C GLY A 65 16.43 4.29 3.86
N VAL A 66 15.26 4.35 4.52
CA VAL A 66 14.20 3.39 4.12
C VAL A 66 13.99 3.66 2.64
N TRP A 67 14.42 2.76 1.75
CA TRP A 67 14.11 2.89 0.34
C TRP A 67 12.64 2.53 0.22
N TRP A 68 11.82 3.56 0.10
CA TRP A 68 10.40 3.43 -0.13
C TRP A 68 10.12 3.89 -1.55
N THR A 69 9.69 2.94 -2.39
CA THR A 69 8.96 3.30 -3.60
C THR A 69 7.48 3.09 -3.33
N ASN A 70 6.64 3.83 -4.04
CA ASN A 70 5.20 3.67 -3.94
C ASN A 70 4.69 3.26 -5.31
N TRP A 71 3.77 2.30 -5.33
CA TRP A 71 2.92 2.06 -6.48
C TRP A 71 1.49 2.43 -6.15
N THR A 72 0.84 3.19 -7.03
CA THR A 72 -0.50 3.71 -6.78
C THR A 72 -1.44 3.29 -7.90
N LEU A 73 -2.49 2.56 -7.54
CA LEU A 73 -3.62 2.27 -8.42
C LEU A 73 -4.69 3.35 -8.23
N LYS A 74 -4.98 4.08 -9.31
CA LYS A 74 -5.96 5.18 -9.29
C LYS A 74 -7.32 4.70 -9.77
N GLY A 75 -8.28 4.73 -8.87
CA GLY A 75 -9.69 4.53 -9.14
C GLY A 75 -10.42 5.83 -9.45
N LYS A 76 -11.73 5.73 -9.67
CA LYS A 76 -12.58 6.90 -9.97
C LYS A 76 -12.70 7.87 -8.80
N GLN A 77 -12.73 7.35 -7.58
CA GLN A 77 -12.90 8.13 -6.34
C GLN A 77 -11.91 7.77 -5.23
N LEU A 78 -11.22 6.65 -5.36
CA LEU A 78 -10.30 6.11 -4.36
C LEU A 78 -8.96 5.78 -5.01
N ASN A 79 -7.88 5.97 -4.27
CA ASN A 79 -6.53 5.56 -4.68
C ASN A 79 -6.03 4.51 -3.69
N PHE A 80 -5.53 3.41 -4.22
CA PHE A 80 -4.86 2.38 -3.45
C PHE A 80 -3.35 2.52 -3.64
N THR A 81 -2.61 2.65 -2.56
CA THR A 81 -1.15 2.79 -2.58
C THR A 81 -0.51 1.61 -1.88
N ILE A 82 0.50 1.00 -2.50
CA ILE A 82 1.44 0.07 -1.88
C ILE A 82 2.73 0.83 -1.61
N CYS A 83 3.21 0.78 -0.38
CA CYS A 83 4.51 1.27 0.06
C CYS A 83 5.47 0.09 0.12
N PHE A 84 6.49 0.09 -0.74
CA PHE A 84 7.50 -0.95 -0.74
C PHE A 84 8.55 -0.64 0.33
N GLU A 85 8.66 -1.47 1.37
CA GLU A 85 9.71 -1.36 2.37
C GLU A 85 10.64 -2.57 2.28
N LYS A 86 11.94 -2.33 2.42
CA LYS A 86 12.97 -3.33 2.11
C LYS A 86 13.28 -4.26 3.29
N TYR A 87 12.28 -4.74 4.03
CA TYR A 87 12.53 -5.75 5.06
C TYR A 87 11.34 -6.73 5.14
N GLU A 88 11.67 -8.02 5.20
CA GLU A 88 10.76 -9.15 5.49
C GLU A 88 9.67 -9.52 4.46
N GLY A 89 9.60 -8.87 3.29
CA GLY A 89 8.66 -9.25 2.23
C GLY A 89 7.19 -8.93 2.54
N TYR A 90 7.00 -8.01 3.50
CA TYR A 90 5.74 -7.36 3.81
C TYR A 90 5.74 -5.94 3.26
N PHE A 91 4.59 -5.48 2.81
CA PHE A 91 4.42 -4.15 2.23
C PHE A 91 3.26 -3.43 2.89
N GLY A 92 3.50 -2.17 3.24
CA GLY A 92 2.45 -1.28 3.73
C GLY A 92 1.49 -0.93 2.61
N TRP A 93 0.22 -0.71 2.93
CA TRP A 93 -0.75 -0.22 1.96
C TRP A 93 -1.69 0.79 2.60
N ALA A 94 -2.27 1.67 1.78
CA ALA A 94 -3.22 2.68 2.24
C ALA A 94 -4.26 3.07 1.19
N ILE A 95 -5.48 3.36 1.65
CA ILE A 95 -6.54 4.05 0.91
C ILE A 95 -7.01 5.23 1.73
N ARG A 96 -6.89 6.45 1.16
CA ARG A 96 -7.50 7.65 1.74
C ARG A 96 -8.95 7.75 1.27
N CYS A 97 -9.87 7.81 2.23
CA CYS A 97 -11.30 7.88 2.02
C CYS A 97 -11.80 9.34 2.16
N PRO A 98 -12.76 9.76 1.33
CA PRO A 98 -13.30 11.13 1.38
C PRO A 98 -14.14 11.39 2.64
N ASP A 99 -14.80 10.36 3.18
CA ASP A 99 -15.72 10.46 4.31
C ASP A 99 -15.73 9.17 5.16
N GLU A 100 -16.45 9.22 6.27
CA GLU A 100 -16.54 8.13 7.25
C GLU A 100 -17.31 6.91 6.71
N GLU A 101 -18.36 7.13 5.91
CA GLU A 101 -19.12 6.03 5.30
C GLU A 101 -18.23 5.21 4.35
N THR A 102 -17.45 5.90 3.51
CA THR A 102 -16.49 5.30 2.60
C THR A 102 -15.36 4.62 3.36
N TYR A 103 -14.89 5.20 4.46
CA TYR A 103 -13.89 4.58 5.32
C TYR A 103 -14.33 3.19 5.82
N TYR A 104 -15.56 3.07 6.34
CA TYR A 104 -16.05 1.77 6.82
C TYR A 104 -16.28 0.77 5.68
N LYS A 105 -16.79 1.23 4.52
CA LYS A 105 -16.91 0.39 3.32
C LYS A 105 -15.56 -0.17 2.87
N VAL A 106 -14.54 0.67 2.81
CA VAL A 106 -13.16 0.27 2.47
C VAL A 106 -12.61 -0.69 3.53
N LYS A 107 -12.79 -0.38 4.82
CA LYS A 107 -12.29 -1.22 5.91
C LYS A 107 -12.90 -2.63 5.90
N GLU A 108 -14.21 -2.72 5.70
CA GLU A 108 -14.92 -4.00 5.59
C GLU A 108 -14.43 -4.78 4.37
N PHE A 109 -14.40 -4.15 3.19
CA PHE A 109 -13.92 -4.76 1.95
C PHE A 109 -12.49 -5.29 2.08
N MET A 110 -11.55 -4.46 2.53
CA MET A 110 -10.14 -4.85 2.68
C MET A 110 -9.97 -5.98 3.70
N GLY A 111 -10.77 -5.97 4.78
CA GLY A 111 -10.81 -7.04 5.76
C GLY A 111 -11.33 -8.37 5.21
N THR A 112 -12.09 -8.37 4.12
CA THR A 112 -12.50 -9.59 3.42
C THR A 112 -11.48 -10.05 2.40
N VAL A 113 -10.94 -9.14 1.57
CA VAL A 113 -10.09 -9.54 0.44
C VAL A 113 -8.64 -9.85 0.81
N LEU A 114 -8.13 -9.33 1.93
CA LEU A 114 -6.76 -9.62 2.39
C LEU A 114 -6.68 -10.76 3.42
N ARG A 115 -7.81 -11.27 3.92
CA ARG A 115 -7.86 -12.39 4.89
C ARG A 115 -7.90 -13.78 4.25
N VAL A 116 -7.53 -13.92 2.97
CA VAL A 116 -7.61 -15.21 2.30
C VAL A 116 -6.41 -16.07 2.71
N ASP A 117 -6.65 -16.90 3.73
CA ASP A 117 -5.82 -18.00 4.22
C ASP A 117 -5.48 -19.02 3.12
#